data_AF-T0HBA6-F1
#
_entry.id   AF-T0HBA6-F1
#
_cell.length_a   1.000
_cell.length_b   1.000
_cell.length_c   1.000
_cell.angle_alpha   90.00
_cell.angle_beta   90.00
_cell.angle_gamma   90.00
#
_symmetry.space_group_name_H-M   'P 1'
#
loop_
_entity.id
_entity.type
_entity.pdbx_description
1 polymer ?
#
loop_
_entity_poly.entity_id
_entity_poly.type
_entity_poly.pdbx_seq_one_letter_code
_entity_poly.pdbx_strand_id
1 'polypeptide(L)'
;MSARLVLLAIGATALVAARPPMRYQPDPSSVIAAEIAFNRLAQDEGQWTAFRETAADDAVMFVPDKVLAKDWLKKQADPPASVSWSPSTVYVSCDGRLAASTGNWKRPDGSVGYFTTIWRRDKKGRWQWILDHGDTLASPRPASDILSGKVATCKRPARPDGPPAADGKDAPPVDDSLLWTAEVAPDKSRRVTVRMWTGAAYETVIDDSVEAGS
;
A
#
# COMPACT_ATOMS: atom_id res chain seq x y z
N MET A 1 23.91 73.54 -13.82
CA MET A 1 24.24 72.79 -12.59
C MET A 1 23.37 71.54 -12.57
N SER A 2 24.00 70.41 -12.28
CA SER A 2 23.52 69.03 -12.49
C SER A 2 22.42 68.59 -11.52
N ALA A 3 21.59 67.62 -11.94
CA ALA A 3 21.33 66.32 -11.26
C ALA A 3 19.96 65.75 -11.70
N ARG A 4 19.92 64.68 -12.51
CA ARG A 4 19.96 63.23 -12.20
C ARG A 4 18.57 62.59 -12.37
N LEU A 5 18.46 61.83 -13.47
CA LEU A 5 17.48 60.76 -13.68
C LEU A 5 17.47 59.80 -12.48
N VAL A 6 16.28 59.38 -12.05
CA VAL A 6 16.09 58.10 -11.37
C VAL A 6 14.85 57.43 -11.98
N LEU A 7 15.08 56.44 -12.85
CA LEU A 7 14.07 55.45 -13.23
C LEU A 7 13.84 54.53 -12.03
N LEU A 8 12.63 54.49 -11.49
CA LEU A 8 12.20 53.39 -10.61
C LEU A 8 11.69 52.24 -11.49
N ALA A 9 12.51 51.21 -11.65
CA ALA A 9 12.06 49.92 -12.13
C ALA A 9 11.37 49.16 -10.98
N ILE A 10 10.05 49.02 -11.03
CA ILE A 10 9.30 48.19 -10.08
C ILE A 10 9.52 46.73 -10.49
N GLY A 11 10.39 46.04 -9.74
CA GLY A 11 10.61 44.61 -9.89
C GLY A 11 9.41 43.83 -9.37
N ALA A 12 8.64 43.20 -10.26
CA ALA A 12 7.63 42.22 -9.90
C ALA A 12 8.31 40.94 -9.40
N THR A 13 8.49 40.81 -8.09
CA THR A 13 8.91 39.56 -7.46
C THR A 13 7.70 38.63 -7.43
N ALA A 14 7.61 37.70 -8.39
CA ALA A 14 6.63 36.63 -8.34
C ALA A 14 6.96 35.71 -7.14
N LEU A 15 6.21 35.84 -6.05
CA LEU A 15 6.18 34.80 -5.02
C LEU A 15 5.59 33.54 -5.64
N VAL A 16 6.46 32.60 -6.02
CA VAL A 16 6.04 31.21 -6.21
C VAL A 16 5.67 30.70 -4.83
N ALA A 17 4.39 30.83 -4.46
CA ALA A 17 3.86 30.26 -3.24
C ALA A 17 4.06 28.73 -3.31
N ALA A 18 5.05 28.22 -2.57
CA ALA A 18 5.25 26.79 -2.39
C ALA A 18 3.94 26.23 -1.80
N ARG A 19 3.21 25.42 -2.59
CA ARG A 19 2.02 24.74 -2.10
C ARG A 19 2.43 23.89 -0.89
N PRO A 20 1.75 23.99 0.26
CA PRO A 20 2.09 23.19 1.42
C PRO A 20 2.04 21.71 1.05
N PRO A 21 2.94 20.87 1.61
CA PRO A 21 2.94 19.44 1.32
C PRO A 21 1.58 18.85 1.68
N MET A 22 0.98 18.12 0.74
CA MET A 22 -0.30 17.45 0.96
C MET A 22 -0.15 16.46 2.11
N ARG A 23 -0.86 16.72 3.21
CA ARG A 23 -0.95 15.80 4.34
C ARG A 23 -2.16 14.92 4.11
N TYR A 24 -1.94 13.62 4.00
CA TYR A 24 -3.03 12.66 3.94
C TYR A 24 -3.51 12.36 5.36
N GLN A 25 -4.83 12.32 5.53
CA GLN A 25 -5.41 11.75 6.74
C GLN A 25 -5.28 10.23 6.63
N PRO A 26 -4.86 9.53 7.71
CA PRO A 26 -4.86 8.08 7.75
C PRO A 26 -6.31 7.59 7.86
N ASP A 27 -6.94 7.42 6.71
CA ASP A 27 -8.36 7.06 6.58
C ASP A 27 -8.51 5.63 6.01
N PRO A 28 -8.87 4.65 6.86
CA PRO A 28 -9.15 3.29 6.42
C PRO A 28 -10.28 3.20 5.39
N SER A 29 -11.26 4.10 5.43
CA SER A 29 -12.39 4.10 4.51
C SER A 29 -11.94 4.31 3.06
N SER A 30 -10.93 5.16 2.85
CA SER A 30 -10.34 5.39 1.52
C SER A 30 -9.66 4.15 0.93
N VAL A 31 -9.08 3.29 1.76
CA VAL A 31 -8.43 2.04 1.35
C VAL A 31 -9.48 0.95 1.10
N ILE A 32 -10.50 0.86 1.96
CA ILE A 32 -11.67 -0.01 1.74
C ILE A 32 -12.33 0.31 0.40
N ALA A 33 -12.52 1.60 0.11
CA ALA A 33 -13.08 2.05 -1.16
C ALA A 33 -12.19 1.67 -2.36
N ALA A 34 -10.86 1.77 -2.22
CA ALA A 34 -9.92 1.34 -3.25
C ALA A 34 -9.98 -0.17 -3.51
N GLU A 35 -10.05 -0.99 -2.45
CA GLU A 35 -10.19 -2.45 -2.56
C GLU A 35 -11.51 -2.85 -3.24
N ILE A 36 -12.62 -2.23 -2.84
CA ILE A 36 -13.93 -2.48 -3.47
C ILE A 36 -13.92 -2.05 -4.93
N ALA A 37 -13.34 -0.90 -5.25
CA ALA A 37 -13.21 -0.43 -6.63
C ALA A 37 -12.33 -1.37 -7.46
N PHE A 38 -11.26 -1.91 -6.87
CA PHE A 38 -10.39 -2.88 -7.51
C PHE A 38 -11.12 -4.18 -7.83
N ASN A 39 -11.86 -4.75 -6.86
CA ASN A 39 -12.67 -5.94 -7.12
C ASN A 39 -13.74 -5.67 -8.18
N ARG A 40 -14.45 -4.54 -8.12
CA ARG A 40 -15.46 -4.17 -9.12
C ARG A 40 -14.87 -4.09 -10.52
N LEU A 41 -13.72 -3.43 -10.67
CA LEU A 41 -13.02 -3.37 -11.95
C LEU A 41 -12.68 -4.77 -12.48
N ALA A 42 -12.29 -5.70 -11.60
CA ALA A 42 -12.04 -7.08 -12.00
C ALA A 42 -13.32 -7.81 -12.44
N GLN A 43 -14.47 -7.53 -11.81
CA GLN A 43 -15.75 -8.10 -12.22
C GLN A 43 -16.25 -7.52 -13.55
N ASP A 44 -16.03 -6.23 -13.78
CA ASP A 44 -16.61 -5.49 -14.90
C ASP A 44 -15.73 -5.58 -16.17
N GLU A 45 -14.41 -5.44 -16.03
CA GLU A 45 -13.46 -5.31 -17.14
C GLU A 45 -12.46 -6.49 -17.24
N GLY A 46 -12.48 -7.41 -16.26
CA GLY A 46 -11.62 -8.58 -16.21
C GLY A 46 -10.50 -8.49 -15.18
N GLN A 47 -10.16 -9.65 -14.60
CA GLN A 47 -9.23 -9.76 -13.48
C GLN A 47 -7.86 -9.16 -13.77
N TRP A 48 -7.15 -9.62 -14.80
CA TRP A 48 -5.81 -9.13 -15.09
C TRP A 48 -5.82 -7.72 -15.66
N THR A 49 -6.91 -7.28 -16.29
CA THR A 49 -7.13 -5.87 -16.65
C THR A 49 -7.15 -5.00 -15.41
N ALA A 50 -7.97 -5.33 -14.41
CA ALA A 50 -8.02 -4.60 -13.16
C ALA A 50 -6.67 -4.57 -12.44
N PHE A 51 -5.97 -5.71 -12.38
CA PHE A 51 -4.64 -5.79 -11.76
C PHE A 51 -3.64 -4.86 -12.45
N ARG A 52 -3.64 -4.79 -13.79
CA ARG A 52 -2.74 -3.89 -14.54
C ARG A 52 -3.05 -2.42 -14.26
N GLU A 53 -4.32 -2.05 -14.15
CA GLU A 53 -4.74 -0.65 -14.02
C GLU A 53 -4.51 -0.08 -12.61
N THR A 54 -4.60 -0.91 -11.58
CA THR A 54 -4.52 -0.47 -10.18
C THR A 54 -3.13 -0.67 -9.56
N ALA A 55 -2.22 -1.34 -10.26
CA ALA A 55 -0.85 -1.58 -9.81
C ALA A 55 0.00 -0.29 -9.78
N ALA A 56 0.95 -0.24 -8.86
CA ALA A 56 2.11 0.62 -9.00
C ALA A 56 3.12 0.03 -10.01
N ASP A 57 3.98 0.87 -10.58
CA ASP A 57 4.98 0.43 -11.56
C ASP A 57 5.99 -0.58 -11.01
N ASP A 58 6.26 -0.53 -9.70
CA ASP A 58 7.17 -1.40 -8.94
C ASP A 58 6.42 -2.51 -8.18
N ALA A 59 5.13 -2.70 -8.45
CA ALA A 59 4.31 -3.66 -7.72
C ALA A 59 4.78 -5.09 -7.96
N VAL A 60 4.73 -5.91 -6.92
CA VAL A 60 5.15 -7.31 -6.95
C VAL A 60 3.98 -8.24 -6.64
N MET A 61 4.02 -9.44 -7.22
CA MET A 61 3.07 -10.52 -6.93
C MET A 61 3.81 -11.87 -6.97
N PHE A 62 3.12 -12.94 -6.62
CA PHE A 62 3.72 -14.27 -6.54
C PHE A 62 3.06 -15.28 -7.50
N VAL A 63 3.82 -15.84 -8.44
CA VAL A 63 3.30 -16.71 -9.53
C VAL A 63 4.25 -17.84 -9.98
N PRO A 64 4.62 -18.83 -9.13
CA PRO A 64 4.50 -18.86 -7.67
C PRO A 64 5.63 -18.07 -6.99
N ASP A 65 6.72 -17.81 -7.72
CA ASP A 65 7.85 -16.96 -7.32
C ASP A 65 7.47 -15.48 -7.29
N LYS A 66 8.21 -14.69 -6.51
CA LYS A 66 8.06 -13.23 -6.50
C LYS A 66 8.50 -12.64 -7.84
N VAL A 67 7.61 -11.93 -8.51
CA VAL A 67 7.84 -11.27 -9.80
C VAL A 67 7.44 -9.80 -9.76
N LEU A 68 8.00 -9.01 -10.67
CA LEU A 68 7.45 -7.69 -11.01
C LEU A 68 6.11 -7.89 -11.73
N ALA A 69 5.03 -7.42 -11.12
CA ALA A 69 3.68 -7.69 -11.59
C ALA A 69 3.45 -7.21 -13.03
N LYS A 70 3.88 -5.98 -13.34
CA LYS A 70 3.74 -5.39 -14.68
C LYS A 70 4.32 -6.28 -15.79
N ASP A 71 5.45 -6.93 -15.54
CA ASP A 71 6.13 -7.77 -16.53
C ASP A 71 5.46 -9.13 -16.74
N TRP A 72 4.80 -9.64 -15.71
CA TRP A 72 4.04 -10.87 -15.79
C TRP A 72 2.64 -10.62 -16.37
N LEU A 73 1.92 -9.60 -15.87
CA LEU A 73 0.56 -9.24 -16.24
C LEU A 73 0.41 -8.80 -17.70
N LYS A 74 1.44 -8.20 -18.31
CA LYS A 74 1.42 -7.84 -19.75
C LYS A 74 1.28 -9.04 -20.69
N LYS A 75 1.54 -10.25 -20.19
CA LYS A 75 1.47 -11.51 -20.95
C LYS A 75 0.18 -12.29 -20.67
N GLN A 76 -0.64 -11.83 -19.73
CA GLN A 76 -1.83 -12.56 -19.28
C GLN A 76 -3.09 -12.03 -19.98
N ALA A 77 -3.85 -12.96 -20.57
CA ALA A 77 -5.22 -12.71 -20.99
C ALA A 77 -6.15 -12.93 -19.80
N ASP A 78 -7.21 -12.14 -19.71
CA ASP A 78 -8.21 -12.27 -18.66
C ASP A 78 -8.84 -13.67 -18.64
N PRO A 79 -9.01 -14.30 -17.46
CA PRO A 79 -9.75 -15.54 -17.35
C PRO A 79 -11.22 -15.33 -17.73
N PRO A 80 -11.96 -16.38 -18.14
CA PRO A 80 -13.38 -16.26 -18.50
C PRO A 80 -14.27 -15.71 -17.38
N ALA A 81 -13.85 -15.90 -16.13
CA ALA A 81 -14.52 -15.36 -14.96
C ALA A 81 -13.48 -14.99 -13.89
N SER A 82 -13.68 -13.83 -13.28
CA SER A 82 -12.78 -13.27 -12.28
C SER A 82 -12.98 -13.92 -10.91
N VAL A 83 -11.91 -13.98 -10.12
CA VAL A 83 -12.03 -14.17 -8.67
C VAL A 83 -12.79 -12.99 -8.07
N SER A 84 -13.63 -13.23 -7.06
CA SER A 84 -14.32 -12.18 -6.30
C SER A 84 -13.76 -12.14 -4.88
N TRP A 85 -13.52 -10.94 -4.35
CA TRP A 85 -12.96 -10.78 -3.00
C TRP A 85 -13.62 -9.64 -2.23
N SER A 86 -13.55 -9.71 -0.90
CA SER A 86 -14.00 -8.64 -0.02
C SER A 86 -13.00 -8.43 1.13
N PRO A 87 -12.58 -7.18 1.41
CA PRO A 87 -11.76 -6.92 2.58
C PRO A 87 -12.57 -7.21 3.84
N SER A 88 -11.89 -7.68 4.88
CA SER A 88 -12.45 -7.76 6.24
C SER A 88 -11.75 -6.77 7.18
N THR A 89 -10.45 -6.56 6.99
CA THR A 89 -9.64 -5.66 7.82
C THR A 89 -8.69 -4.81 6.97
N VAL A 90 -8.54 -3.55 7.36
CA VAL A 90 -7.60 -2.58 6.79
C VAL A 90 -6.75 -1.97 7.90
N TYR A 91 -5.45 -1.85 7.64
CA TYR A 91 -4.47 -1.18 8.48
C TYR A 91 -3.85 -0.03 7.69
N VAL A 92 -3.75 1.16 8.28
CA VAL A 92 -3.20 2.34 7.62
C VAL A 92 -2.04 2.90 8.44
N SER A 93 -0.95 3.28 7.76
CA SER A 93 0.15 4.04 8.36
C SER A 93 -0.36 5.37 8.92
N CYS A 94 0.27 5.87 9.96
CA CYS A 94 -0.14 7.08 10.65
C CYS A 94 -0.08 8.32 9.74
N ASP A 95 0.79 8.32 8.73
CA ASP A 95 0.88 9.38 7.70
C ASP A 95 -0.10 9.22 6.52
N GLY A 96 -0.88 8.13 6.50
CA GLY A 96 -1.90 7.86 5.50
C GLY A 96 -1.36 7.55 4.10
N ARG A 97 -0.09 7.15 3.96
CA ARG A 97 0.55 6.85 2.66
C ARG A 97 0.72 5.38 2.37
N LEU A 98 0.72 4.52 3.39
CA LEU A 98 0.82 3.08 3.25
C LEU A 98 -0.38 2.43 3.93
N ALA A 99 -0.88 1.34 3.35
CA ALA A 99 -1.92 0.55 3.99
C ALA A 99 -1.77 -0.93 3.64
N ALA A 100 -2.40 -1.78 4.43
CA ALA A 100 -2.58 -3.20 4.16
C ALA A 100 -4.06 -3.54 4.29
N SER A 101 -4.60 -4.26 3.33
CA SER A 101 -5.93 -4.87 3.39
C SER A 101 -5.80 -6.38 3.36
N THR A 102 -6.72 -7.06 4.04
CA THR A 102 -6.81 -8.51 4.00
C THR A 102 -8.27 -8.93 4.10
N GLY A 103 -8.59 -10.11 3.56
CA GLY A 103 -9.94 -10.63 3.53
C GLY A 103 -10.00 -11.99 2.84
N ASN A 104 -11.21 -12.40 2.48
CA ASN A 104 -11.43 -13.66 1.76
C ASN A 104 -11.68 -13.39 0.28
N TRP A 105 -11.28 -14.35 -0.55
CA TRP A 105 -11.68 -14.43 -1.94
C TRP A 105 -12.42 -15.74 -2.22
N LYS A 106 -13.21 -15.74 -3.29
CA LYS A 106 -13.93 -16.89 -3.82
C LYS A 106 -13.81 -16.92 -5.34
N ARG A 107 -13.52 -18.10 -5.89
CA ARG A 107 -13.51 -18.34 -7.34
C ARG A 107 -14.86 -18.88 -7.82
N PRO A 108 -15.13 -18.80 -9.15
CA PRO A 108 -16.34 -19.35 -9.74
C PRO A 108 -16.56 -20.85 -9.51
N ASP A 109 -15.48 -21.62 -9.38
CA ASP A 109 -15.52 -23.05 -9.08
C ASP A 109 -15.88 -23.38 -7.61
N GLY A 110 -16.08 -22.35 -6.78
CA GLY A 110 -16.41 -22.49 -5.37
C GLY A 110 -15.19 -22.58 -4.45
N SER A 111 -13.96 -22.67 -4.98
CA SER A 111 -12.76 -22.58 -4.17
C SER A 111 -12.66 -21.22 -3.48
N VAL A 112 -12.08 -21.22 -2.28
CA VAL A 112 -11.98 -20.05 -1.41
C VAL A 112 -10.56 -19.89 -0.93
N GLY A 113 -10.26 -18.71 -0.43
CA GLY A 113 -8.97 -18.46 0.18
C GLY A 113 -8.89 -17.08 0.80
N TYR A 114 -7.66 -16.66 1.10
CA TYR A 114 -7.40 -15.34 1.65
C TYR A 114 -6.56 -14.51 0.68
N PHE A 115 -6.65 -13.19 0.83
CA PHE A 115 -5.73 -12.26 0.20
C PHE A 115 -5.12 -11.31 1.22
N THR A 116 -3.97 -10.75 0.85
CA THR A 116 -3.33 -9.62 1.48
C THR A 116 -2.80 -8.70 0.39
N THR A 117 -3.24 -7.45 0.42
CA THR A 117 -2.82 -6.42 -0.55
C THR A 117 -2.17 -5.28 0.21
N ILE A 118 -0.96 -4.89 -0.21
CA ILE A 118 -0.27 -3.71 0.34
C ILE A 118 -0.48 -2.56 -0.63
N TRP A 119 -0.94 -1.44 -0.11
CA TRP A 119 -1.30 -0.25 -0.87
C TRP A 119 -0.34 0.88 -0.57
N ARG A 120 -0.02 1.66 -1.62
CA ARG A 120 0.72 2.91 -1.50
C ARG A 120 -0.04 4.04 -2.15
N ARG A 121 -0.10 5.17 -1.45
CA ARG A 121 -0.73 6.39 -1.93
C ARG A 121 0.27 7.23 -2.70
N ASP A 122 -0.03 7.54 -3.96
CA ASP A 122 0.82 8.41 -4.78
C ASP A 122 0.74 9.88 -4.35
N LYS A 123 1.54 10.75 -4.97
CA LYS A 123 1.55 12.20 -4.69
C LYS A 123 0.25 12.92 -5.09
N LYS A 124 -0.62 12.27 -5.87
CA LYS A 124 -1.93 12.77 -6.30
C LYS A 124 -3.07 12.24 -5.42
N GLY A 125 -2.77 11.37 -4.45
CA GLY A 125 -3.73 10.83 -3.49
C GLY A 125 -4.40 9.55 -3.96
N ARG A 126 -3.94 8.94 -5.07
CA ARG A 126 -4.48 7.68 -5.58
C ARG A 126 -3.81 6.51 -4.88
N TRP A 127 -4.61 5.52 -4.49
CA TRP A 127 -4.11 4.24 -3.98
C TRP A 127 -3.73 3.35 -5.16
N GLN A 128 -2.53 2.78 -5.10
CA GLN A 128 -2.05 1.75 -6.00
C GLN A 128 -1.53 0.58 -5.17
N TRP A 129 -1.84 -0.65 -5.55
CA TRP A 129 -1.27 -1.79 -4.85
C TRP A 129 0.20 -1.98 -5.25
N ILE A 130 1.03 -2.35 -4.29
CA ILE A 130 2.47 -2.59 -4.43
C ILE A 130 2.86 -4.04 -4.12
N LEU A 131 1.97 -4.77 -3.44
CA LEU A 131 2.05 -6.21 -3.23
C LEU A 131 0.63 -6.78 -3.34
N ASP A 132 0.48 -7.85 -4.10
CA ASP A 132 -0.69 -8.72 -4.01
C ASP A 132 -0.26 -10.15 -3.67
N HIS A 133 -0.90 -10.72 -2.65
CA HIS A 133 -0.59 -12.03 -2.10
C HIS A 133 -1.88 -12.74 -1.68
N GLY A 134 -1.88 -14.06 -1.73
CA GLY A 134 -3.01 -14.86 -1.27
C GLY A 134 -2.79 -16.32 -1.54
N ASP A 135 -3.65 -17.15 -0.95
CA ASP A 135 -3.62 -18.59 -1.12
C ASP A 135 -5.00 -19.22 -0.99
N THR A 136 -5.13 -20.44 -1.53
CA THR A 136 -6.34 -21.25 -1.43
C THR A 136 -6.42 -21.88 -0.04
N LEU A 137 -7.60 -21.86 0.55
CA LEU A 137 -7.88 -22.47 1.85
C LEU A 137 -8.96 -23.54 1.72
N ALA A 138 -8.95 -24.52 2.62
CA ALA A 138 -10.02 -25.51 2.74
C ALA A 138 -11.36 -24.88 3.17
N SER A 139 -11.30 -23.78 3.92
CA SER A 139 -12.45 -23.00 4.37
C SER A 139 -12.08 -21.51 4.45
N PRO A 140 -13.03 -20.59 4.27
CA PRO A 140 -12.73 -19.16 4.37
C PRO A 140 -12.33 -18.81 5.80
N ARG A 141 -11.46 -17.80 5.95
CA ARG A 141 -11.12 -17.26 7.27
C ARG A 141 -12.38 -16.67 7.91
N PRO A 142 -12.54 -16.76 9.25
CA PRO A 142 -13.58 -16.04 9.95
C PRO A 142 -13.51 -14.55 9.60
N ALA A 143 -14.56 -14.03 8.98
CA ALA A 143 -14.72 -12.61 8.71
C ALA A 143 -15.94 -12.12 9.49
N SER A 144 -15.81 -10.98 10.15
CA SER A 144 -16.97 -10.28 10.73
C SER A 144 -17.77 -9.65 9.58
N ASP A 145 -19.10 -9.55 9.77
CA ASP A 145 -19.96 -8.76 8.87
C ASP A 145 -19.64 -7.25 8.91
N ILE A 146 -18.77 -6.84 9.84
CA ILE A 146 -18.30 -5.46 10.01
C ILE A 146 -16.87 -5.35 9.47
N LEU A 147 -16.68 -4.45 8.50
CA LEU A 147 -15.36 -4.06 8.02
C LEU A 147 -14.58 -3.34 9.14
N SER A 148 -13.38 -3.82 9.45
CA SER A 148 -12.52 -3.23 10.50
C SER A 148 -11.44 -2.35 9.89
N GLY A 149 -11.39 -1.09 10.31
CA GLY A 149 -10.31 -0.16 9.96
C GLY A 149 -9.46 0.17 11.17
N LYS A 150 -8.14 0.07 11.06
CA LYS A 150 -7.18 0.40 12.12
C LYS A 150 -6.10 1.35 11.58
N VAL A 151 -5.69 2.28 12.42
CA VAL A 151 -4.70 3.31 12.09
C VAL A 151 -3.53 3.20 13.06
N ALA A 152 -2.32 3.10 12.52
CA ALA A 152 -1.10 3.14 13.30
C ALA A 152 -0.96 4.51 13.99
N THR A 153 -0.37 4.57 15.18
CA THR A 153 -0.16 5.86 15.85
C THR A 153 1.10 6.54 15.35
N CYS A 154 1.08 7.88 15.25
CA CYS A 154 2.31 8.66 15.04
C CYS A 154 3.09 8.90 16.34
N LYS A 155 2.58 8.50 17.51
CA LYS A 155 3.25 8.71 18.80
C LYS A 155 4.55 7.92 18.84
N ARG A 156 5.69 8.59 19.03
CA ARG A 156 7.00 7.95 19.25
C ARG A 156 7.46 8.25 20.67
N PRO A 157 8.19 7.32 21.34
CA PRO A 157 8.87 7.66 22.58
C PRO A 157 9.85 8.81 22.34
N ALA A 158 10.06 9.64 23.36
CA ALA A 158 11.03 10.72 23.28
C ALA A 158 12.41 10.12 22.94
N ARG A 159 13.06 10.66 21.91
CA ARG A 159 14.46 10.32 21.62
C ARG A 159 15.28 10.74 22.84
N PRO A 160 16.21 9.90 23.35
CA PRO A 160 17.16 10.35 24.36
C PRO A 160 17.90 11.62 23.86
N ASP A 161 18.14 12.57 24.75
CA ASP A 161 18.88 13.79 24.40
C ASP A 161 20.27 13.41 23.86
N GLY A 162 20.53 13.75 22.60
CA GLY A 162 21.79 13.46 21.93
C GLY A 162 21.73 13.74 20.43
N PRO A 163 22.86 14.14 19.81
CA PRO A 163 22.89 14.47 18.39
C PRO A 163 22.49 13.27 17.51
N PRO A 164 21.88 13.51 16.34
CA PRO A 164 21.69 12.49 15.32
C PRO A 164 23.01 11.82 14.95
N ALA A 165 23.00 10.52 14.64
CA ALA A 165 24.17 9.85 14.08
C ALA A 165 24.55 10.54 12.75
N ALA A 166 25.83 10.87 12.60
CA ALA A 166 26.35 11.70 11.52
C ALA A 166 26.81 10.89 10.29
N ASP A 167 26.17 9.75 10.00
CA ASP A 167 26.59 8.83 8.92
C ASP A 167 25.85 9.02 7.59
N GLY A 168 25.08 10.11 7.44
CA GLY A 168 24.85 10.73 6.14
C GLY A 168 24.18 9.86 5.07
N LYS A 169 23.19 9.04 5.44
CA LYS A 169 22.22 8.47 4.49
C LYS A 169 20.86 9.11 4.76
N ASP A 170 20.17 9.51 3.70
CA ASP A 170 18.96 10.32 3.70
C ASP A 170 17.97 10.03 4.84
N ALA A 171 17.20 11.05 5.25
CA ALA A 171 16.11 10.85 6.20
C ALA A 171 15.26 9.63 5.78
N PRO A 172 15.05 8.62 6.66
CA PRO A 172 14.22 7.46 6.33
C PRO A 172 12.82 7.92 5.89
N PRO A 173 12.05 7.07 5.18
CA PRO A 173 10.72 7.42 4.72
C PRO A 173 9.88 8.06 5.84
N VAL A 174 8.99 8.97 5.45
CA VAL A 174 8.27 9.85 6.38
C VAL A 174 7.46 9.08 7.44
N ASP A 175 7.17 7.80 7.22
CA ASP A 175 6.49 6.97 8.21
C ASP A 175 6.88 5.49 8.16
N ASP A 176 7.42 4.99 9.26
CA ASP A 176 7.71 3.58 9.53
C ASP A 176 6.60 2.93 10.38
N SER A 177 5.51 3.62 10.71
CA SER A 177 4.45 3.11 11.60
C SER A 177 3.71 1.89 11.06
N LEU A 178 3.86 1.57 9.78
CA LEU A 178 3.44 0.32 9.18
C LEU A 178 4.60 -0.26 8.36
N LEU A 179 5.15 -1.39 8.81
CA LEU A 179 6.23 -2.11 8.14
C LEU A 179 5.67 -3.37 7.49
N TRP A 180 6.23 -3.78 6.36
CA TRP A 180 5.87 -5.05 5.74
C TRP A 180 7.08 -5.76 5.14
N THR A 181 7.00 -7.09 5.07
CA THR A 181 7.97 -7.94 4.40
C THR A 181 7.26 -8.91 3.46
N ALA A 182 7.94 -9.31 2.39
CA ALA A 182 7.47 -10.30 1.41
C ALA A 182 8.65 -11.20 1.03
N GLU A 183 8.76 -12.31 1.76
CA GLU A 183 9.86 -13.24 1.74
C GLU A 183 9.49 -14.48 0.91
N VAL A 184 10.47 -15.01 0.18
CA VAL A 184 10.39 -16.30 -0.52
C VAL A 184 11.57 -17.11 -0.04
N ALA A 185 11.32 -18.27 0.55
CA ALA A 185 12.34 -19.18 0.99
C ALA A 185 12.88 -20.03 -0.19
N PRO A 186 14.05 -20.67 -0.05
CA PRO A 186 14.61 -21.52 -1.10
C PRO A 186 13.70 -22.67 -1.54
N ASP A 187 12.84 -23.16 -0.65
CA ASP A 187 11.85 -24.21 -0.91
C ASP A 187 10.57 -23.70 -1.59
N LYS A 188 10.53 -22.41 -1.96
CA LYS A 188 9.39 -21.72 -2.58
C LYS A 188 8.22 -21.44 -1.63
N SER A 189 8.32 -21.76 -0.35
CA SER A 189 7.40 -21.20 0.63
C SER A 189 7.55 -19.68 0.67
N ARG A 190 6.46 -18.98 0.95
CA ARG A 190 6.41 -17.51 0.94
C ARG A 190 5.67 -17.02 2.17
N ARG A 191 6.13 -15.89 2.69
CA ARG A 191 5.56 -15.26 3.88
C ARG A 191 5.44 -13.76 3.71
N VAL A 192 4.28 -13.24 4.03
CA VAL A 192 3.99 -11.80 4.08
C VAL A 192 3.67 -11.44 5.52
N THR A 193 4.42 -10.49 6.07
CA THR A 193 4.19 -9.99 7.42
C THR A 193 3.93 -8.49 7.35
N VAL A 194 2.94 -8.01 8.10
CA VAL A 194 2.70 -6.58 8.32
C VAL A 194 2.77 -6.30 9.82
N ARG A 195 3.56 -5.30 10.19
CA ARG A 195 3.76 -4.86 11.58
C ARG A 195 3.31 -3.43 11.74
N MET A 196 2.45 -3.17 12.72
CA MET A 196 1.88 -1.87 13.00
C MET A 196 2.42 -1.32 14.31
N TRP A 197 2.84 -0.06 14.30
CA TRP A 197 3.30 0.65 15.49
C TRP A 197 2.13 1.10 16.36
N THR A 198 2.16 0.73 17.64
CA THR A 198 1.11 1.04 18.62
C THR A 198 1.43 2.23 19.52
N GLY A 199 2.61 2.82 19.38
CA GLY A 199 3.08 3.93 20.22
C GLY A 199 4.12 3.50 21.24
N ALA A 200 4.24 2.19 21.47
CA ALA A 200 5.19 1.58 22.37
C ALA A 200 5.99 0.45 21.70
N ALA A 201 5.35 -0.35 20.85
CA ALA A 201 5.98 -1.46 20.13
C ALA A 201 5.37 -1.66 18.75
N TYR A 202 6.00 -2.50 17.94
CA TYR A 202 5.42 -3.03 16.71
C TYR A 202 4.68 -4.33 17.01
N GLU A 203 3.39 -4.36 16.70
CA GLU A 203 2.57 -5.57 16.73
C GLU A 203 2.46 -6.16 15.33
N THR A 204 2.59 -7.48 15.21
CA THR A 204 2.31 -8.17 13.95
C THR A 204 0.80 -8.24 13.75
N VAL A 205 0.31 -7.60 12.69
CA VAL A 205 -1.13 -7.47 12.40
C VAL A 205 -1.58 -8.33 11.22
N ILE A 206 -0.65 -8.72 10.35
CA ILE A 206 -0.82 -9.73 9.31
C ILE A 206 0.41 -10.62 9.34
N ASP A 207 0.19 -11.92 9.30
CA ASP A 207 1.21 -12.96 9.24
C ASP A 207 0.69 -14.11 8.38
N ASP A 208 0.90 -13.98 7.09
CA ASP A 208 0.36 -14.90 6.09
C ASP A 208 1.49 -15.72 5.49
N SER A 209 1.34 -17.04 5.50
CA SER A 209 2.28 -17.98 4.90
C SER A 209 1.59 -18.87 3.88
N VAL A 210 2.39 -19.32 2.91
CA VAL A 210 2.02 -20.34 1.92
C VAL A 210 3.14 -21.37 1.91
N GLU A 211 2.76 -22.62 2.13
CA GLU A 211 3.68 -23.75 2.15
C GLU A 211 4.23 -24.04 0.76
N ALA A 212 5.42 -24.63 0.71
CA ALA A 212 6.04 -25.08 -0.53
C ALA A 212 5.12 -26.02 -1.32
N GLY A 213 4.97 -25.77 -2.63
CA GLY A 213 4.20 -26.63 -3.53
C GLY A 213 2.67 -26.50 -3.45
N SER A 214 2.17 -25.43 -2.82
CA SER A 214 0.75 -25.05 -2.83
C SER A 214 0.30 -24.45 -4.16
#